data_AF-A0A519H058-F1
#
_entry.id   AF-A0A519H058-F1
#
_cell.length_a   1.000
_cell.length_b   1.000
_cell.length_c   1.000
_cell.angle_alpha   90.00
_cell.angle_beta   90.00
_cell.angle_gamma   90.00
#
_symmetry.space_group_name_H-M   'P 1'
#
loop_
_entity.id
_entity.type
_entity.pdbx_description
1 polymer ?
#
loop_
_entity_poly.entity_id
_entity_poly.type
_entity_poly.pdbx_seq_one_letter_code
_entity_poly.pdbx_strand_id
1 'polypeptide(L)'
;MSNGLLNVGTRALLTNQTALQTVGNNIANVNTVGYSRQSVVTQAVQGQYTGAGYIGKGVELVTIERAYSSFLTQQAQLTQSVASADTARASQMMTLEDLFPSGANGLGTAVNTLLNGFSDVATSPSDMTARSVVLQSADDMATRFRDMASKLDDLAYGTRRQLADSVTAINTLATRIASLNEQIARVQGTGQSPNDLLDARDQLLTDLSSYVQVTTVPAKDGTLGVFVGSQPLVLATRANTVTLTNDAFGDPSQLKLSINNGGLVTEVDET
;
A
#
# COMPACT_ATOMS: atom_id res chain seq x y z
N MET A 1 50.13 32.89 -11.36
CA MET A 1 49.90 31.83 -12.38
C MET A 1 49.70 30.44 -11.76
N SER A 2 50.47 29.99 -10.74
CA SER A 2 50.29 28.63 -10.15
C SER A 2 49.00 28.43 -9.33
N ASN A 3 48.50 29.47 -8.64
CA ASN A 3 47.28 29.38 -7.82
C ASN A 3 46.03 29.02 -8.63
N GLY A 4 45.92 29.43 -9.90
CA GLY A 4 44.77 29.09 -10.74
C GLY A 4 44.73 27.61 -11.13
N LEU A 5 45.87 27.08 -11.57
CA LEU A 5 45.99 25.67 -11.99
C LEU A 5 45.84 24.71 -10.81
N LEU A 6 46.41 25.03 -9.66
CA LEU A 6 46.26 24.23 -8.44
C LEU A 6 44.78 24.19 -7.99
N ASN A 7 44.08 25.32 -8.00
CA ASN A 7 42.66 25.36 -7.67
C ASN A 7 41.80 24.54 -8.64
N VAL A 8 42.09 24.58 -9.94
CA VAL A 8 41.43 23.74 -10.94
C VAL A 8 41.66 22.25 -10.65
N GLY A 9 42.91 21.86 -10.36
CA GLY A 9 43.28 20.49 -10.01
C GLY A 9 42.58 20.00 -8.74
N THR A 10 42.58 20.80 -7.67
CA THR A 10 41.91 20.46 -6.40
C THR A 10 40.41 20.26 -6.59
N ARG A 11 39.73 21.17 -7.31
CA ARG A 11 38.29 21.05 -7.59
C ARG A 11 37.95 19.81 -8.41
N ALA A 12 38.76 19.53 -9.42
CA ALA A 12 38.60 18.33 -10.24
C ALA A 12 38.74 17.05 -9.42
N LEU A 13 39.75 16.97 -8.53
CA LEU A 13 39.96 15.81 -7.66
C LEU A 13 38.82 15.62 -6.65
N LEU A 14 38.36 16.69 -5.99
CA LEU A 14 37.24 16.61 -5.04
C LEU A 14 35.92 16.18 -5.73
N THR A 15 35.66 16.73 -6.92
CA THR A 15 34.48 16.36 -7.71
C THR A 15 34.52 14.89 -8.11
N ASN A 16 35.67 14.40 -8.59
CA ASN A 16 35.83 12.98 -8.95
C ASN A 16 35.80 12.05 -7.72
N GLN A 17 36.32 12.47 -6.57
CA GLN A 17 36.22 11.72 -5.33
C GLN A 17 34.75 11.51 -4.94
N THR A 18 33.93 12.56 -5.02
CA THR A 18 32.49 12.48 -4.72
C THR A 18 31.75 11.61 -5.75
N ALA A 19 32.13 11.70 -7.02
CA ALA A 19 31.60 10.82 -8.06
C ALA A 19 31.91 9.34 -7.78
N LEU A 20 33.14 9.01 -7.39
CA LEU A 20 33.53 7.65 -7.01
C LEU A 20 32.82 7.16 -5.74
N GLN A 21 32.61 8.03 -4.74
CA GLN A 21 31.80 7.72 -3.57
C GLN A 21 30.35 7.41 -3.95
N THR A 22 29.76 8.19 -4.86
CA THR A 22 28.40 7.97 -5.36
C THR A 22 28.30 6.64 -6.12
N VAL A 23 29.32 6.30 -6.93
CA VAL A 23 29.40 4.99 -7.60
C VAL A 23 29.50 3.87 -6.57
N GLY A 24 30.35 4.02 -5.55
CA GLY A 24 30.45 3.06 -4.44
C GLY A 24 29.12 2.86 -3.72
N ASN A 25 28.40 3.95 -3.42
CA ASN A 25 27.08 3.90 -2.78
C ASN A 25 26.04 3.17 -3.64
N ASN A 26 26.04 3.44 -4.96
CA ASN A 26 25.18 2.75 -5.91
C ASN A 26 25.47 1.24 -5.97
N ILE A 27 26.74 0.85 -5.97
CA ILE A 27 27.13 -0.58 -5.99
C ILE A 27 26.70 -1.25 -4.69
N ALA A 28 26.91 -0.60 -3.55
CA ALA A 28 26.55 -1.14 -2.24
C ALA A 28 25.03 -1.35 -2.09
N ASN A 29 24.22 -0.47 -2.70
CA ASN A 29 22.76 -0.48 -2.57
C ASN A 29 22.02 -1.01 -3.80
N VAL A 30 22.71 -1.62 -4.77
CA VAL A 30 22.08 -2.11 -6.01
C VAL A 30 20.96 -3.13 -5.76
N ASN A 31 21.03 -3.87 -4.66
CA ASN A 31 20.04 -4.87 -4.25
C ASN A 31 19.15 -4.38 -3.10
N THR A 32 19.26 -3.11 -2.68
CA THR A 32 18.41 -2.54 -1.64
C THR A 32 17.08 -2.12 -2.26
N VAL A 33 15.98 -2.71 -1.79
CA VAL A 33 14.63 -2.37 -2.26
C VAL A 33 14.33 -0.89 -1.98
N GLY A 34 13.78 -0.20 -2.97
CA GLY A 34 13.45 1.23 -2.89
C GLY A 34 14.62 2.18 -3.17
N TYR A 35 15.84 1.69 -3.36
CA TYR A 35 17.00 2.54 -3.67
C TYR A 35 16.94 3.09 -5.11
N SER A 36 17.08 4.41 -5.24
CA SER A 36 17.23 5.08 -6.53
C SER A 36 18.71 5.29 -6.86
N ARG A 37 19.15 4.89 -8.06
CA ARG A 37 20.52 5.18 -8.52
C ARG A 37 20.78 6.68 -8.46
N GLN A 38 21.89 7.07 -7.85
CA GLN A 38 22.29 8.46 -7.71
C GLN A 38 23.32 8.86 -8.78
N SER A 39 23.23 10.08 -9.30
CA SER A 39 24.14 10.67 -10.27
C SER A 39 24.66 12.01 -9.79
N VAL A 40 25.96 12.25 -9.95
CA VAL A 40 26.57 13.54 -9.63
C VAL A 40 26.35 14.51 -10.78
N VAL A 41 25.74 15.66 -10.49
CA VAL A 41 25.58 16.76 -11.43
C VAL A 41 26.73 17.73 -11.23
N THR A 42 27.41 18.07 -12.32
CA THR A 42 28.57 18.96 -12.30
C THR A 42 28.38 20.11 -13.29
N GLN A 43 29.00 21.25 -13.00
CA GLN A 43 28.96 22.41 -13.86
C GLN A 43 30.35 23.02 -14.01
N ALA A 44 30.64 23.56 -15.20
CA ALA A 44 31.84 24.33 -15.45
C ALA A 44 31.80 25.65 -14.66
N VAL A 45 32.86 25.92 -13.89
CA VAL A 45 32.98 27.18 -13.16
C VAL A 45 33.27 28.30 -14.16
N GLN A 46 32.50 29.40 -14.06
CA GLN A 46 32.63 30.55 -14.95
C GLN A 46 34.08 31.04 -15.05
N GLY A 47 34.57 31.16 -16.29
CA GLY A 47 35.93 31.58 -16.57
C GLY A 47 36.21 33.02 -16.11
N GLN A 48 37.46 33.30 -15.76
CA GLN A 48 37.90 34.63 -15.39
C GLN A 48 38.50 35.35 -16.60
N TYR A 49 38.06 36.59 -16.82
CA TYR A 49 38.67 37.44 -17.82
C TYR A 49 40.11 37.78 -17.41
N THR A 50 41.01 37.60 -18.36
CA THR A 50 42.37 38.10 -18.34
C THR A 50 42.53 39.01 -19.55
N GLY A 51 43.49 39.94 -19.55
CA GLY A 51 43.75 40.78 -20.72
C GLY A 51 44.08 40.01 -22.02
N ALA A 52 44.23 38.69 -21.95
CA ALA A 52 44.44 37.76 -23.07
C ALA A 52 43.21 36.86 -23.39
N GLY A 53 42.05 37.06 -22.74
CA GLY A 53 40.84 36.27 -22.92
C GLY A 53 40.31 35.63 -21.62
N TYR A 54 39.28 34.78 -21.74
CA TYR A 54 38.70 34.07 -20.59
C TYR A 54 39.42 32.74 -20.34
N ILE A 55 39.82 32.51 -19.08
CA ILE A 55 40.43 31.26 -18.64
C ILE A 55 39.43 30.51 -17.74
N GLY A 56 39.10 29.26 -18.09
CA GLY A 56 38.19 28.41 -17.32
C GLY A 56 38.70 28.07 -15.92
N LYS A 57 37.78 27.92 -14.95
CA LYS A 57 38.10 27.66 -13.53
C LYS A 57 37.84 26.21 -13.09
N GLY A 58 37.78 25.29 -14.05
CA GLY A 58 37.52 23.87 -13.80
C GLY A 58 36.03 23.57 -13.67
N VAL A 59 35.73 22.50 -12.92
CA VAL A 59 34.38 22.00 -12.68
C VAL A 59 34.07 22.06 -11.18
N GLU A 60 32.80 22.22 -10.83
CA GLU A 60 32.31 22.05 -9.47
C GLU A 60 31.10 21.11 -9.43
N LEU A 61 30.90 20.48 -8.27
CA LEU A 61 29.73 19.67 -7.98
C LEU A 61 28.55 20.59 -7.64
N VAL A 62 27.43 20.40 -8.33
CA VAL A 62 26.20 21.16 -8.10
C VAL A 62 25.31 20.43 -7.09
N THR A 63 25.05 19.15 -7.34
CA THR A 63 24.18 18.32 -6.53
C THR A 63 24.39 16.84 -6.84
N ILE A 64 23.80 15.97 -6.02
CA ILE A 64 23.64 14.55 -6.29
C ILE A 64 22.14 14.31 -6.46
N GLU A 65 21.73 13.78 -7.61
CA GLU A 65 20.32 13.57 -7.93
C GLU A 65 19.99 12.08 -8.05
N ARG A 66 18.78 11.73 -7.66
CA ARG A 66 18.20 10.40 -7.88
C ARG A 66 17.75 10.26 -9.34
N ALA A 67 18.07 9.13 -9.96
CA ALA A 67 17.48 8.70 -11.21
C ALA A 67 16.13 8.03 -10.94
N TYR A 68 15.06 8.83 -10.95
CA TYR A 68 13.69 8.35 -10.75
C TYR A 68 12.70 9.08 -11.67
N SER A 69 11.53 8.49 -11.87
CA SER A 69 10.41 9.12 -12.59
C SER A 69 9.19 9.16 -11.69
N SER A 70 8.81 10.35 -11.24
CA SER A 70 7.63 10.55 -10.39
C SER A 70 6.35 10.04 -11.05
N PHE A 71 6.24 10.12 -12.37
CA PHE A 71 5.12 9.58 -13.14
C PHE A 71 5.06 8.05 -13.06
N LEU A 72 6.19 7.37 -13.31
CA LEU A 72 6.22 5.90 -13.25
C LEU A 72 6.02 5.39 -11.83
N THR A 73 6.56 6.08 -10.83
CA THR A 73 6.36 5.74 -9.41
C THR A 73 4.88 5.83 -9.02
N GLN A 74 4.19 6.92 -9.38
CA GLN A 74 2.76 7.07 -9.11
C GLN A 74 1.94 6.02 -9.86
N GLN A 75 2.27 5.76 -11.13
CA GLN A 75 1.58 4.73 -11.91
C GLN A 75 1.76 3.33 -11.30
N ALA A 76 2.97 3.01 -10.82
CA ALA A 76 3.25 1.75 -10.15
C ALA A 76 2.47 1.60 -8.84
N GLN A 77 2.41 2.67 -8.02
CA GLN A 77 1.64 2.69 -6.77
C GLN A 77 0.14 2.47 -7.02
N LEU A 78 -0.43 3.15 -8.03
CA LEU A 78 -1.83 2.98 -8.42
C LEU A 78 -2.13 1.55 -8.89
N THR A 79 -1.30 1.00 -9.78
CA THR A 79 -1.49 -0.37 -10.27
C THR A 79 -1.30 -1.40 -9.14
N GLN A 80 -0.39 -1.16 -8.21
CA GLN A 80 -0.19 -2.00 -7.03
C GLN A 80 -1.44 -2.02 -6.15
N SER A 81 -2.09 -0.87 -5.92
CA SER A 81 -3.34 -0.81 -5.15
C SER A 81 -4.45 -1.66 -5.79
N VAL A 82 -4.63 -1.53 -7.11
CA VAL A 82 -5.63 -2.32 -7.85
C VAL A 82 -5.31 -3.81 -7.77
N ALA A 83 -4.06 -4.20 -8.04
CA ALA A 83 -3.64 -5.59 -7.97
C ALA A 83 -3.80 -6.20 -6.57
N SER A 84 -3.49 -5.44 -5.52
CA SER A 84 -3.72 -5.84 -4.13
C SER A 84 -5.20 -6.04 -3.83
N ALA A 85 -6.06 -5.13 -4.28
CA ALA A 85 -7.52 -5.23 -4.09
C ALA A 85 -8.08 -6.47 -4.80
N ASP A 86 -7.70 -6.71 -6.05
CA ASP A 86 -8.11 -7.89 -6.82
C ASP A 86 -7.62 -9.19 -6.18
N THR A 87 -6.38 -9.21 -5.70
CA THR A 87 -5.80 -10.38 -5.01
C THR A 87 -6.56 -10.68 -3.72
N ALA A 88 -6.84 -9.66 -2.91
CA ALA A 88 -7.61 -9.81 -1.68
C ALA A 88 -9.03 -10.32 -1.97
N ARG A 89 -9.71 -9.73 -2.97
CA ARG A 89 -11.04 -10.14 -3.39
C ARG A 89 -11.06 -11.59 -3.88
N ALA A 90 -10.13 -11.96 -4.75
CA ALA A 90 -10.02 -13.33 -5.25
C ALA A 90 -9.80 -14.33 -4.12
N SER A 91 -8.92 -14.02 -3.16
CA SER A 91 -8.68 -14.87 -1.99
C SER A 91 -9.94 -15.13 -1.16
N GLN A 92 -10.75 -14.09 -0.93
CA GLN A 92 -12.00 -14.23 -0.19
C GLN A 92 -13.07 -14.98 -0.99
N MET A 93 -13.14 -14.75 -2.30
CA MET A 93 -14.07 -15.47 -3.19
C MET A 93 -13.73 -16.95 -3.29
N MET A 94 -12.45 -17.33 -3.36
CA MET A 94 -12.03 -18.74 -3.32
C MET A 94 -12.41 -19.40 -1.98
N THR A 95 -12.21 -18.68 -0.87
CA THR A 95 -12.61 -19.19 0.45
C THR A 95 -14.14 -19.39 0.52
N LEU A 96 -14.93 -18.47 -0.05
CA LEU A 96 -16.37 -18.63 -0.17
C LEU A 96 -16.75 -19.81 -1.06
N GLU A 97 -16.09 -19.99 -2.20
CA GLU A 97 -16.34 -21.12 -3.12
C GLU A 97 -16.13 -22.46 -2.41
N ASP A 98 -15.05 -22.60 -1.65
CA ASP A 98 -14.74 -23.80 -0.86
C ASP A 98 -15.82 -24.11 0.19
N LEU A 99 -16.54 -23.09 0.68
CA LEU A 99 -17.66 -23.29 1.59
C LEU A 99 -18.85 -23.95 0.90
N PHE A 100 -19.06 -23.73 -0.40
CA PHE A 100 -20.20 -24.24 -1.18
C PHE A 100 -19.81 -25.40 -2.12
N PRO A 101 -19.48 -26.60 -1.60
CA PRO A 101 -19.09 -27.72 -2.43
C PRO A 101 -20.26 -28.17 -3.32
N SER A 102 -19.94 -28.49 -4.57
CA SER A 102 -20.88 -29.11 -5.50
C SER A 102 -20.97 -30.64 -5.30
N GLY A 103 -21.97 -31.27 -5.91
CA GLY A 103 -22.12 -32.73 -5.91
C GLY A 103 -22.80 -33.31 -4.66
N ALA A 104 -22.42 -34.52 -4.27
CA ALA A 104 -23.10 -35.29 -3.21
C ALA A 104 -23.08 -34.61 -1.83
N ASN A 105 -22.08 -33.77 -1.59
CA ASN A 105 -21.93 -33.03 -0.34
C ASN A 105 -22.64 -31.67 -0.35
N GLY A 106 -23.13 -31.21 -1.50
CA GLY A 106 -23.76 -29.90 -1.63
C GLY A 106 -25.14 -29.82 -0.97
N LEU A 107 -25.53 -28.61 -0.59
CA LEU A 107 -26.84 -28.32 0.02
C LEU A 107 -28.01 -28.73 -0.89
N GLY A 108 -27.87 -28.53 -2.20
CA GLY A 108 -28.89 -28.93 -3.17
C GLY A 108 -29.18 -30.43 -3.16
N THR A 109 -28.17 -31.27 -2.96
CA THR A 109 -28.36 -32.72 -2.83
C THR A 109 -29.12 -33.06 -1.56
N ALA A 110 -28.79 -32.43 -0.42
CA ALA A 110 -29.50 -32.66 0.84
C ALA A 110 -30.99 -32.26 0.75
N VAL A 111 -31.29 -31.12 0.11
CA VAL A 111 -32.67 -30.68 -0.16
C VAL A 111 -33.40 -31.68 -1.05
N ASN A 112 -32.78 -32.11 -2.15
CA ASN A 112 -33.40 -33.09 -3.06
C ASN A 112 -33.67 -34.42 -2.38
N THR A 113 -32.73 -34.93 -1.56
CA THR A 113 -32.91 -36.16 -0.79
C THR A 113 -34.09 -36.05 0.16
N LEU A 114 -34.24 -34.93 0.87
CA LEU A 114 -35.38 -34.69 1.74
C LEU A 114 -36.71 -34.67 0.97
N LEU A 115 -36.77 -33.96 -0.16
CA LEU A 115 -37.98 -33.86 -0.98
C LEU A 115 -38.39 -35.22 -1.57
N ASN A 116 -37.40 -36.02 -2.00
CA ASN A 116 -37.64 -37.39 -2.46
C ASN A 116 -38.18 -38.28 -1.33
N GLY A 117 -37.62 -38.18 -0.12
CA GLY A 117 -38.16 -38.89 1.04
C GLY A 117 -39.62 -38.54 1.33
N PHE A 118 -40.01 -37.26 1.21
CA PHE A 118 -41.41 -36.86 1.35
C PHE A 118 -42.31 -37.47 0.27
N SER A 119 -41.82 -37.60 -0.97
CA SER A 119 -42.53 -38.30 -2.04
C SER A 119 -42.77 -39.77 -1.70
N ASP A 120 -41.75 -40.46 -1.16
CA ASP A 120 -41.88 -41.87 -0.74
C ASP A 120 -42.94 -42.04 0.36
N VAL A 121 -42.92 -41.17 1.38
CA VAL A 121 -43.94 -41.17 2.44
C VAL A 121 -45.33 -40.87 1.88
N ALA A 122 -45.46 -39.99 0.89
CA ALA A 122 -46.75 -39.70 0.26
C ALA A 122 -47.32 -40.92 -0.48
N THR A 123 -46.48 -41.75 -1.09
CA THR A 123 -46.91 -43.00 -1.76
C THR A 123 -47.29 -44.11 -0.78
N SER A 124 -46.66 -44.16 0.39
CA SER A 124 -46.93 -45.18 1.42
C SER A 124 -46.91 -44.59 2.84
N PRO A 125 -47.99 -43.91 3.27
CA PRO A 125 -47.97 -43.16 4.54
C PRO A 125 -47.84 -44.02 5.79
N SER A 126 -48.20 -45.30 5.75
CA SER A 126 -48.09 -46.21 6.90
C SER A 126 -46.73 -46.90 7.02
N ASP A 127 -45.82 -46.72 6.06
CA ASP A 127 -44.47 -47.25 6.12
C ASP A 127 -43.61 -46.46 7.12
N MET A 128 -43.27 -47.09 8.25
CA MET A 128 -42.44 -46.49 9.29
C MET A 128 -40.99 -46.27 8.83
N THR A 129 -40.49 -47.11 7.91
CA THR A 129 -39.13 -46.99 7.36
C THR A 129 -39.01 -45.72 6.52
N ALA A 130 -39.98 -45.48 5.63
CA ALA A 130 -40.02 -44.27 4.80
C ALA A 130 -40.07 -42.99 5.66
N ARG A 131 -40.88 -42.98 6.73
CA ARG A 131 -40.92 -41.86 7.69
C ARG A 131 -39.59 -41.63 8.40
N SER A 132 -38.91 -42.70 8.79
CA SER A 132 -37.59 -42.60 9.44
C SER A 132 -36.54 -42.01 8.50
N VAL A 133 -36.56 -42.37 7.22
CA VAL A 133 -35.65 -41.82 6.20
C VAL A 133 -35.87 -40.31 6.02
N VAL A 134 -37.12 -39.84 6.02
CA VAL A 134 -37.42 -38.40 5.95
C VAL A 134 -36.85 -37.65 7.15
N LEU A 135 -37.06 -38.16 8.37
CA LEU A 135 -36.53 -37.51 9.57
C LEU A 135 -35.00 -37.43 9.56
N GLN A 136 -34.33 -38.51 9.14
CA GLN A 136 -32.87 -38.53 9.02
C GLN A 136 -32.37 -37.55 7.93
N SER A 137 -33.06 -37.49 6.80
CA SER A 137 -32.71 -36.57 5.70
C SER A 137 -32.94 -35.10 6.09
N ALA A 138 -33.97 -34.83 6.89
CA ALA A 138 -34.24 -33.51 7.43
C ALA A 138 -33.16 -33.08 8.42
N ASP A 139 -32.70 -33.98 9.29
CA ASP A 139 -31.62 -33.70 10.24
C ASP A 139 -30.27 -33.49 9.53
N ASP A 140 -29.93 -34.31 8.53
CA ASP A 140 -28.73 -34.12 7.70
C ASP A 140 -28.76 -32.77 6.98
N MET A 141 -29.88 -32.45 6.32
CA MET A 141 -30.06 -31.15 5.67
C MET A 141 -29.88 -30.00 6.68
N ALA A 142 -30.60 -30.03 7.80
CA ALA A 142 -30.54 -28.98 8.81
C ALA A 142 -29.13 -28.82 9.39
N THR A 143 -28.40 -29.92 9.60
CA THR A 143 -27.01 -29.90 10.06
C THR A 143 -26.09 -29.23 9.04
N ARG A 144 -26.19 -29.59 7.76
CA ARG A 144 -25.39 -28.95 6.70
C ARG A 144 -25.65 -27.46 6.57
N PHE A 145 -26.90 -27.02 6.70
CA PHE A 145 -27.24 -25.59 6.71
C PHE A 145 -26.64 -24.86 7.93
N ARG A 146 -26.70 -25.46 9.12
CA ARG A 146 -26.08 -24.88 10.32
C ARG A 146 -24.56 -24.80 10.22
N ASP A 147 -23.93 -25.86 9.71
CA ASP A 147 -22.48 -25.89 9.52
C ASP A 147 -22.02 -24.83 8.52
N MET A 148 -22.75 -24.66 7.41
CA MET A 148 -22.50 -23.61 6.44
C MET A 148 -22.62 -22.22 7.06
N ALA A 149 -23.70 -21.97 7.80
CA ALA A 149 -23.92 -20.69 8.48
C ALA A 149 -22.77 -20.37 9.45
N SER A 150 -22.35 -21.34 10.26
CA SER A 150 -21.21 -21.18 11.16
C SER A 150 -19.92 -20.84 10.43
N LYS A 151 -19.65 -21.49 9.29
CA LYS A 151 -18.43 -21.20 8.50
C LYS A 151 -18.47 -19.82 7.84
N LEU A 152 -19.64 -19.35 7.43
CA LEU A 152 -19.82 -17.98 6.92
C LEU A 152 -19.58 -16.95 8.03
N ASP A 153 -20.05 -17.21 9.24
CA ASP A 153 -19.79 -16.36 10.41
C ASP A 153 -18.30 -16.32 10.75
N ASP A 154 -17.61 -17.46 10.73
CA ASP A 154 -16.17 -17.56 10.95
C ASP A 154 -15.37 -16.78 9.90
N LEU A 155 -15.76 -16.91 8.62
CA LEU A 155 -15.15 -16.15 7.52
C LEU A 155 -15.36 -14.65 7.71
N ALA A 156 -16.58 -14.22 8.02
CA ALA A 156 -16.88 -12.81 8.27
C ALA A 156 -16.08 -12.27 9.47
N TYR A 157 -15.93 -13.06 10.55
CA TYR A 157 -15.10 -12.68 11.69
C TYR A 157 -13.60 -12.60 11.33
N GLY A 158 -13.10 -13.54 10.52
CA GLY A 158 -11.74 -13.52 9.99
C GLY A 158 -11.45 -12.26 9.18
N THR A 159 -12.33 -11.93 8.24
CA THR A 159 -12.22 -10.72 7.41
C THR A 159 -12.20 -9.44 8.24
N ARG A 160 -13.05 -9.33 9.28
CA ARG A 160 -13.04 -8.17 10.19
C ARG A 160 -11.70 -8.01 10.91
N ARG A 161 -11.07 -9.11 11.35
CA ARG A 161 -9.73 -9.07 11.97
C ARG A 161 -8.66 -8.62 10.98
N GLN A 162 -8.65 -9.20 9.78
CA GLN A 162 -7.72 -8.79 8.71
C GLN A 162 -7.84 -7.30 8.36
N LEU A 163 -9.08 -6.78 8.35
CA LEU A 163 -9.33 -5.36 8.13
C LEU A 163 -8.78 -4.49 9.28
N ALA A 164 -8.95 -4.91 10.53
CA ALA A 164 -8.39 -4.21 11.69
C ALA A 164 -6.84 -4.21 11.69
N ASP A 165 -6.23 -5.32 11.28
CA ASP A 165 -4.78 -5.42 11.11
C ASP A 165 -4.29 -4.48 9.99
N SER A 166 -5.02 -4.42 8.88
CA SER A 166 -4.75 -3.51 7.75
C SER A 166 -4.83 -2.05 8.18
N VAL A 167 -5.84 -1.66 8.97
CA VAL A 167 -5.95 -0.31 9.53
C VAL A 167 -4.77 0.01 10.45
N THR A 168 -4.32 -0.95 11.26
CA THR A 168 -3.13 -0.78 12.11
C THR A 168 -1.86 -0.58 11.28
N ALA A 169 -1.71 -1.33 10.19
CA ALA A 169 -0.59 -1.19 9.26
C ALA A 169 -0.62 0.19 8.57
N ILE A 170 -1.78 0.62 8.07
CA ILE A 170 -1.98 1.94 7.45
C ILE A 170 -1.58 3.06 8.42
N ASN A 171 -2.06 3.03 9.67
CA ASN A 171 -1.73 4.04 10.68
C ASN A 171 -0.23 4.09 11.01
N THR A 172 0.41 2.91 11.06
CA THR A 172 1.85 2.81 11.29
C THR A 172 2.65 3.41 10.13
N LEU A 173 2.28 3.09 8.88
CA LEU A 173 2.90 3.62 7.68
C LEU A 173 2.70 5.14 7.57
N ALA A 174 1.48 5.63 7.81
CA ALA A 174 1.16 7.06 7.80
C ALA A 174 2.03 7.84 8.82
N THR A 175 2.19 7.30 10.03
CA THR A 175 3.03 7.91 11.08
C THR A 175 4.51 7.96 10.67
N ARG A 176 5.02 6.89 10.04
CA ARG A 176 6.41 6.85 9.54
C ARG A 176 6.62 7.83 8.38
N ILE A 177 5.66 7.94 7.47
CA ILE A 177 5.69 8.92 6.37
C ILE A 177 5.70 10.35 6.93
N ALA A 178 4.86 10.64 7.94
CA ALA A 178 4.84 11.94 8.60
C ALA A 178 6.19 12.29 9.26
N SER A 179 6.84 11.31 9.91
CA SER A 179 8.19 11.46 10.46
C SER A 179 9.26 11.72 9.39
N LEU A 180 9.20 11.01 8.26
CA LEU A 180 10.11 11.27 7.14
C LEU A 180 9.87 12.66 6.53
N ASN A 181 8.61 13.09 6.40
CA ASN A 181 8.29 14.44 5.95
C ASN A 181 8.90 15.49 6.88
N GLU A 182 8.89 15.29 8.20
CA GLU A 182 9.54 16.19 9.15
C GLU A 182 11.06 16.25 8.94
N GLN A 183 11.70 15.10 8.78
CA GLN A 183 13.14 15.02 8.53
C GLN A 183 13.53 15.70 7.21
N ILE A 184 12.76 15.45 6.14
CA ILE A 184 12.96 16.07 4.83
C ILE A 184 12.81 17.58 4.93
N ALA A 185 11.75 18.09 5.58
CA ALA A 185 11.51 19.52 5.73
C ALA A 185 12.65 20.23 6.48
N ARG A 186 13.24 19.58 7.51
CA ARG A 186 14.36 20.12 8.27
C ARG A 186 15.64 20.27 7.43
N VAL A 187 15.89 19.34 6.51
CA VAL A 187 17.12 19.32 5.72
C VAL A 187 16.97 19.99 4.35
N GLN A 188 15.75 20.15 3.83
CA GLN A 188 15.49 20.82 2.55
C GLN A 188 16.02 22.27 2.54
N GLY A 189 16.01 22.95 3.69
CA GLY A 189 16.57 24.29 3.86
C GLY A 189 18.10 24.39 3.73
N THR A 190 18.81 23.26 3.65
CA THR A 190 20.28 23.21 3.50
C THR A 190 20.74 23.32 2.04
N GLY A 191 19.82 23.33 1.08
CA GLY A 191 20.10 23.52 -0.35
C GLY A 191 20.53 22.26 -1.11
N GLN A 192 20.54 21.09 -0.46
CA GLN A 192 20.84 19.80 -1.10
C GLN A 192 19.69 18.81 -0.85
N SER A 193 19.42 17.94 -1.83
CA SER A 193 18.33 16.97 -1.78
C SER A 193 18.66 15.79 -0.85
N PRO A 194 17.80 15.46 0.15
CA PRO A 194 18.02 14.32 1.03
C PRO A 194 17.57 13.01 0.38
N ASN A 195 18.34 12.55 -0.61
CA ASN A 195 17.95 11.45 -1.50
C ASN A 195 17.50 10.17 -0.78
N ASP A 196 18.22 9.76 0.27
CA ASP A 196 17.91 8.53 1.00
C ASP A 196 16.59 8.65 1.80
N LEU A 197 16.27 9.84 2.34
CA LEU A 197 14.99 10.08 3.01
C LEU A 197 13.83 10.07 2.01
N LEU A 198 14.07 10.61 0.80
CA LEU A 198 13.08 10.59 -0.27
C LEU A 198 12.83 9.14 -0.73
N ASP A 199 13.87 8.33 -0.89
CA ASP A 199 13.74 6.91 -1.28
C ASP A 199 12.98 6.11 -0.19
N ALA A 200 13.31 6.32 1.08
CA ALA A 200 12.60 5.70 2.19
C ALA A 200 11.12 6.09 2.21
N ARG A 201 10.78 7.35 1.93
CA ARG A 201 9.38 7.81 1.88
C ARG A 201 8.63 7.18 0.71
N ASP A 202 9.25 7.12 -0.46
CA ASP A 202 8.66 6.53 -1.66
C ASP A 202 8.43 5.02 -1.48
N GLN A 203 9.32 4.32 -0.77
CA GLN A 203 9.09 2.93 -0.39
C GLN A 203 7.90 2.77 0.57
N LEU A 204 7.81 3.59 1.63
CA LEU A 204 6.67 3.53 2.55
C LEU A 204 5.33 3.85 1.86
N LEU A 205 5.32 4.72 0.86
CA LEU A 205 4.14 4.99 0.03
C LEU A 205 3.76 3.79 -0.82
N THR A 206 4.74 3.06 -1.34
CA THR A 206 4.52 1.82 -2.10
C THR A 206 3.98 0.72 -1.19
N ASP A 207 4.50 0.61 0.04
CA ASP A 207 3.97 -0.32 1.03
C ASP A 207 2.53 0.07 1.42
N LEU A 208 2.26 1.37 1.61
CA LEU A 208 0.92 1.88 1.92
C LEU A 208 -0.07 1.63 0.77
N SER A 209 0.38 1.81 -0.47
CA SER A 209 -0.47 1.59 -1.65
C SER A 209 -0.89 0.12 -1.79
N SER A 210 -0.20 -0.82 -1.14
CA SER A 210 -0.65 -2.22 -1.10
C SER A 210 -1.89 -2.46 -0.23
N TYR A 211 -2.21 -1.54 0.68
CA TYR A 211 -3.38 -1.63 1.57
C TYR A 211 -4.52 -0.73 1.13
N VAL A 212 -4.20 0.46 0.63
CA VAL A 212 -5.20 1.46 0.27
C VAL A 212 -4.71 2.33 -0.88
N GLN A 213 -5.60 2.68 -1.80
CA GLN A 213 -5.26 3.61 -2.87
C GLN A 213 -4.98 4.99 -2.29
N VAL A 214 -3.83 5.56 -2.65
CA VAL A 214 -3.41 6.89 -2.19
C VAL A 214 -3.14 7.84 -3.35
N THR A 215 -3.48 9.10 -3.15
CA THR A 215 -3.04 10.21 -4.01
C THR A 215 -2.06 11.08 -3.25
N THR A 216 -1.03 11.59 -3.92
CA THR A 216 0.01 12.39 -3.27
C THR A 216 0.10 13.79 -3.88
N VAL A 217 0.36 14.79 -3.04
CA VAL A 217 0.48 16.19 -3.42
C VAL A 217 1.75 16.79 -2.81
N PRO A 218 2.77 17.16 -3.60
CA PRO A 218 4.00 17.73 -3.08
C PRO A 218 3.81 19.17 -2.59
N ALA A 219 4.47 19.52 -1.49
CA ALA A 219 4.53 20.87 -0.95
C ALA A 219 5.89 21.54 -1.21
N LYS A 220 5.94 22.87 -1.08
CA LYS A 220 7.16 23.66 -1.37
C LYS A 220 8.31 23.41 -0.38
N ASP A 221 7.99 22.95 0.83
CA ASP A 221 8.96 22.63 1.88
C ASP A 221 9.53 21.20 1.77
N GLY A 222 9.16 20.46 0.71
CA GLY A 222 9.59 19.09 0.47
C GLY A 222 8.71 18.03 1.15
N THR A 223 7.75 18.44 1.99
CA THR A 223 6.74 17.52 2.54
C THR A 223 5.79 17.03 1.44
N LEU A 224 5.14 15.90 1.71
CA LEU A 224 4.18 15.28 0.79
C LEU A 224 2.86 15.08 1.51
N GLY A 225 1.79 15.71 0.99
CA GLY A 225 0.42 15.41 1.40
C GLY A 225 0.01 14.05 0.82
N VAL A 226 -0.59 13.19 1.64
CA VAL A 226 -1.09 11.87 1.25
C VAL A 226 -2.57 11.81 1.56
N PHE A 227 -3.36 11.44 0.55
CA PHE A 227 -4.82 11.41 0.61
C PHE A 227 -5.32 10.01 0.26
N VAL A 228 -6.37 9.59 0.95
CA VAL A 228 -7.16 8.40 0.62
C VAL A 228 -8.53 8.90 0.15
N GLY A 229 -8.87 8.65 -1.12
CA GLY A 229 -9.99 9.33 -1.77
C GLY A 229 -9.86 10.85 -1.66
N SER A 230 -10.85 11.50 -1.05
CA SER A 230 -10.85 12.95 -0.79
C SER A 230 -10.30 13.34 0.60
N GLN A 231 -9.96 12.37 1.45
CA GLN A 231 -9.62 12.60 2.85
C GLN A 231 -8.11 12.61 3.10
N PRO A 232 -7.57 13.59 3.85
CA PRO A 232 -6.15 13.66 4.13
C PRO A 232 -5.73 12.61 5.17
N LEU A 233 -4.83 11.70 4.78
CA LEU A 233 -4.19 10.75 5.69
C LEU A 233 -2.90 11.33 6.31
N VAL A 234 -2.08 12.01 5.51
CA VAL A 234 -0.88 12.72 6.00
C VAL A 234 -0.89 14.13 5.44
N LEU A 235 -0.75 15.13 6.31
CA LEU A 235 -0.60 16.53 5.93
C LEU A 235 0.65 17.10 6.60
N ALA A 236 1.57 17.60 5.77
CA ALA A 236 2.88 18.05 6.20
C ALA A 236 3.57 16.99 7.08
N THR A 237 3.70 17.24 8.38
CA THR A 237 4.37 16.36 9.35
C THR A 237 3.41 15.64 10.30
N ARG A 238 2.09 15.66 10.01
CA ARG A 238 1.06 15.04 10.85
C ARG A 238 0.36 13.92 10.10
N ALA A 239 0.23 12.77 10.75
CA ALA A 239 -0.61 11.68 10.31
C ALA A 239 -1.97 11.73 11.03
N ASN A 240 -3.04 11.58 10.27
CA ASN A 240 -4.39 11.36 10.79
C ASN A 240 -4.61 9.87 11.03
N THR A 241 -5.52 9.52 11.94
CA THR A 241 -5.78 8.12 12.28
C THR A 241 -6.95 7.59 11.49
N VAL A 242 -6.75 6.43 10.89
CA VAL A 242 -7.77 5.61 10.25
C VAL A 242 -8.43 4.72 11.29
N THR A 243 -9.75 4.61 11.23
CA THR A 243 -10.57 3.76 12.10
C THR A 243 -11.64 3.04 11.30
N LEU A 244 -12.06 1.87 11.78
CA LEU A 244 -13.25 1.20 11.27
C LEU A 244 -14.47 1.71 12.02
N THR A 245 -15.48 2.14 11.28
CA THR A 245 -16.79 2.55 11.79
C THR A 245 -17.86 1.66 11.17
N ASN A 246 -19.00 1.53 11.85
CA ASN A 246 -20.18 0.95 11.20
C ASN A 246 -20.68 1.93 10.13
N ASP A 247 -21.41 1.42 9.14
CA ASP A 247 -22.07 2.27 8.16
C ASP A 247 -23.01 3.32 8.82
N ALA A 248 -23.44 4.30 8.03
CA ALA A 248 -24.33 5.37 8.48
C ALA A 248 -25.69 4.88 9.03
N PHE A 249 -26.03 3.60 8.79
CA PHE A 249 -27.27 2.96 9.25
C PHE A 249 -27.05 2.06 10.48
N GLY A 250 -25.81 1.93 10.95
CA GLY A 250 -25.42 1.16 12.13
C GLY A 250 -25.36 -0.35 11.91
N ASP A 251 -25.28 -0.82 10.67
CA ASP A 251 -25.20 -2.25 10.35
C ASP A 251 -23.80 -2.80 10.71
N PRO A 252 -23.66 -3.68 11.72
CA PRO A 252 -22.38 -4.26 12.11
C PRO A 252 -21.82 -5.26 11.07
N SER A 253 -22.58 -5.57 10.03
CA SER A 253 -22.12 -6.36 8.89
C SER A 253 -21.40 -5.51 7.83
N GLN A 254 -21.57 -4.19 7.84
CA GLN A 254 -20.95 -3.26 6.89
C GLN A 254 -20.01 -2.31 7.62
N LEU A 255 -18.71 -2.65 7.59
CA LEU A 255 -17.66 -1.79 8.12
C LEU A 255 -17.19 -0.82 7.04
N LYS A 256 -17.03 0.44 7.44
CA LYS A 256 -16.48 1.49 6.59
C LYS A 256 -15.20 2.06 7.16
N LEU A 257 -14.36 2.54 6.27
CA LEU A 257 -13.14 3.24 6.63
C LEU A 257 -13.47 4.70 6.95
N SER A 258 -12.98 5.21 8.07
CA SER A 258 -13.08 6.63 8.41
C SER A 258 -11.74 7.19 8.83
N ILE A 259 -11.50 8.46 8.53
CA ILE A 259 -10.30 9.19 8.94
C ILE A 259 -10.67 10.24 9.97
N ASN A 260 -9.97 10.22 11.11
CA ASN A 260 -10.09 11.23 12.15
C ASN A 260 -9.02 12.31 11.96
N ASN A 261 -9.46 13.51 11.57
CA ASN A 261 -8.64 14.69 11.43
C ASN A 261 -8.94 15.67 12.57
N GLY A 262 -8.13 15.63 13.63
CA GLY A 262 -8.22 16.58 14.74
C GLY A 262 -9.57 16.59 15.48
N GLY A 263 -10.27 15.45 15.52
CA GLY A 263 -11.58 15.29 16.16
C GLY A 263 -12.76 15.23 15.20
N LEU A 264 -12.56 15.58 13.92
CA LEU A 264 -13.56 15.37 12.87
C LEU A 264 -13.34 14.00 12.24
N VAL A 265 -14.31 13.10 12.41
CA VAL A 265 -14.32 11.77 11.78
C VAL A 265 -15.10 11.87 10.48
N THR A 266 -14.43 11.62 9.36
CA THR A 266 -15.06 11.61 8.03
C THR A 266 -14.93 10.24 7.41
N GLU A 267 -16.03 9.74 6.85
CA GLU A 267 -16.04 8.51 6.06
C GLU A 267 -15.20 8.70 4.79
N VAL A 268 -14.48 7.64 4.42
CA VAL A 268 -13.77 7.58 3.14
C VAL A 268 -14.69 6.92 2.13
N ASP A 269 -15.04 7.65 1.07
CA ASP A 269 -15.80 7.08 -0.04
C ASP A 269 -15.04 5.91 -0.67
N GLU A 270 -15.76 4.84 -1.03
CA GLU A 270 -15.18 3.72 -1.79
C GLU A 270 -14.68 4.22 -3.15
N THR A 271 -13.39 4.00 -3.43
CA THR A 271 -12.74 4.28 -4.72
C THR A 271 -12.27 3.00 -5.38
#